data_AF-A0A5N6MNC2-F1
#
_entry.id   AF-A0A5N6MNC2-F1
#
_cell.length_a   1.000
_cell.length_b   1.000
_cell.length_c   1.000
_cell.angle_alpha   90.00
_cell.angle_beta   90.00
_cell.angle_gamma   90.00
#
_symmetry.space_group_name_H-M   'P 1'
#
loop_
_entity.id
_entity.type
_entity.pdbx_description
1 polymer ?
#
loop_
_entity_poly.entity_id
_entity_poly.type
_entity_poly.pdbx_seq_one_letter_code
_entity_poly.pdbx_strand_id
1 'polypeptide(L)'
;MASQLENCSQEKHNEDAIEVAYLMQATMSSDLQKNMEDMGSFDMIQQLTGMFQKQARQERYDTMKQLIDCKMQEGSSVSADVLTMKGYID
;
A
#
# COMPACT_ATOMS: atom_id res chain seq x y z
N MET A 1 41.90 8.62 -5.69
CA MET A 1 40.80 9.55 -6.08
C MET A 1 39.54 8.79 -6.48
N ALA A 2 39.60 7.86 -7.45
CA ALA A 2 38.43 7.03 -7.83
C ALA A 2 37.83 6.22 -6.66
N SER A 3 38.67 5.58 -5.85
CA SER A 3 38.24 4.80 -4.67
C SER A 3 37.60 5.62 -3.54
N GLN A 4 37.87 6.93 -3.46
CA GLN A 4 37.25 7.81 -2.46
C GLN A 4 35.85 8.28 -2.90
N LEU A 5 35.66 8.50 -4.21
CA LEU A 5 34.35 8.83 -4.78
C LEU A 5 33.39 7.64 -4.68
N GLU A 6 33.88 6.43 -4.93
CA GLU A 6 33.12 5.19 -4.80
C GLU A 6 32.64 4.95 -3.36
N ASN A 7 33.51 5.19 -2.36
CA ASN A 7 33.15 5.10 -0.95
C ASN A 7 32.08 6.14 -0.55
N CYS A 8 32.24 7.39 -0.96
CA CYS A 8 31.26 8.46 -0.69
C CYS A 8 29.90 8.15 -1.33
N SER A 9 29.89 7.59 -2.55
CA SER A 9 28.66 7.15 -3.20
C SER A 9 27.98 6.02 -2.40
N GLN A 10 28.76 5.06 -1.89
CA GLN A 10 28.23 3.94 -1.12
C GLN A 10 27.69 4.36 0.25
N GLU A 11 28.35 5.29 0.94
CA GLU A 11 27.89 5.87 2.21
C GLU A 11 26.54 6.57 2.02
N LYS A 12 26.41 7.40 0.98
CA LYS A 12 25.15 8.06 0.67
C LYS A 12 24.01 7.07 0.41
N HIS A 13 24.26 6.00 -0.35
CA HIS A 13 23.25 4.97 -0.59
C HIS A 13 22.77 4.30 0.71
N ASN A 14 23.66 4.12 1.69
CA ASN A 14 23.31 3.55 2.98
C ASN A 14 22.49 4.54 3.82
N GLU A 15 22.86 5.82 3.82
CA GLU A 15 22.09 6.89 4.48
C GLU A 15 20.66 7.00 3.90
N ASP A 16 20.54 7.05 2.57
CA ASP A 16 19.25 7.09 1.88
C ASP A 16 18.39 5.87 2.24
N ALA A 17 18.98 4.66 2.30
CA ALA A 17 18.27 3.44 2.64
C ALA A 17 17.74 3.44 4.09
N ILE A 18 18.50 4.01 5.02
CA ILE A 18 18.13 4.20 6.43
C ILE A 18 17.01 5.23 6.55
N GLU A 19 17.11 6.36 5.84
CA GLU A 19 16.07 7.40 5.85
C GLU A 19 14.72 6.83 5.37
N VAL A 20 14.74 6.06 4.27
CA VAL A 20 13.53 5.39 3.77
C VAL A 20 12.97 4.43 4.82
N ALA A 21 13.82 3.67 5.53
CA ALA A 21 13.35 2.77 6.57
C ALA A 21 12.62 3.51 7.70
N TYR A 22 13.18 4.63 8.18
CA TYR A 22 12.53 5.46 9.19
C TYR A 22 11.21 6.06 8.71
N LEU A 23 11.16 6.58 7.47
CA LEU A 23 9.93 7.13 6.90
C LEU A 23 8.84 6.06 6.75
N MET A 24 9.21 4.85 6.33
CA MET A 24 8.28 3.72 6.27
C MET A 24 7.73 3.41 7.65
N GLN A 25 8.57 3.25 8.67
CA GLN A 25 8.13 2.96 10.03
C GLN A 25 7.23 4.07 10.62
N ALA A 26 7.58 5.33 10.40
CA ALA A 26 6.82 6.49 10.90
C ALA A 26 5.42 6.61 10.31
N THR A 27 5.18 6.05 9.12
CA THR A 27 3.88 6.08 8.42
C THR A 27 3.05 4.82 8.63
N MET A 28 3.62 3.78 9.24
CA MET A 28 2.90 2.57 9.60
C MET A 28 2.03 2.77 10.85
N SER A 29 1.00 1.94 10.98
CA SER A 29 0.29 1.81 12.25
C SER A 29 1.20 1.17 13.30
N SER A 30 0.96 1.49 14.57
CA SER A 30 1.78 0.99 15.69
C SER A 30 1.81 -0.54 15.80
N ASP A 31 0.76 -1.22 15.35
CA ASP A 31 0.69 -2.69 15.41
C ASP A 31 1.57 -3.34 14.34
N LEU A 32 1.70 -2.68 13.19
CA LEU A 32 2.54 -3.13 12.09
C LEU A 32 4.01 -2.79 12.37
N GLN A 33 4.27 -1.60 12.91
CA GLN A 33 5.61 -1.10 13.22
C GLN A 33 6.38 -2.04 14.16
N LYS A 34 5.75 -2.56 15.23
CA LYS A 34 6.39 -3.47 16.21
C LYS A 34 7.05 -4.71 15.60
N ASN A 35 6.59 -5.16 14.43
CA ASN A 35 7.12 -6.34 13.77
C ASN A 35 8.24 -6.01 12.76
N MET A 36 8.56 -4.73 12.60
CA MET A 36 9.37 -4.19 11.50
C MET A 36 10.52 -3.30 12.01
N GLU A 37 10.70 -3.18 13.34
CA GLU A 37 11.64 -2.23 13.97
C GLU A 37 13.09 -2.43 13.52
N ASP A 38 13.52 -3.68 13.38
CA ASP A 38 14.90 -4.05 13.02
C ASP A 38 15.09 -4.32 11.52
N MET A 39 14.09 -4.02 10.70
CA MET A 39 14.06 -4.41 9.29
C MET A 39 14.52 -3.27 8.37
N GLY A 40 15.34 -3.60 7.37
CA GLY A 40 15.70 -2.65 6.32
C GLY A 40 14.52 -2.30 5.43
N SER A 41 14.56 -1.14 4.76
CA SER A 41 13.47 -0.66 3.89
C SER A 41 13.07 -1.67 2.80
N PHE A 42 14.04 -2.35 2.20
CA PHE A 42 13.79 -3.39 1.20
C PHE A 42 13.04 -4.61 1.78
N ASP A 43 13.47 -5.10 2.93
CA ASP A 43 12.83 -6.25 3.57
C ASP A 43 11.41 -5.88 4.05
N MET A 44 11.23 -4.66 4.57
CA MET A 44 9.93 -4.15 4.98
C MET A 44 8.95 -4.13 3.81
N ILE A 45 9.34 -3.59 2.65
CA ILE A 45 8.42 -3.54 1.49
C ILE A 45 8.07 -4.94 0.98
N GLN A 46 9.01 -5.90 1.04
CA GLN A 46 8.74 -7.29 0.68
C GLN A 46 7.72 -7.92 1.64
N GLN A 47 7.88 -7.72 2.96
CA GLN A 47 6.97 -8.27 3.95
C GLN A 47 5.57 -7.66 3.84
N LEU A 48 5.48 -6.33 3.72
CA LEU A 48 4.21 -5.62 3.51
C LEU A 48 3.50 -6.09 2.24
N THR A 49 4.25 -6.25 1.15
CA THR A 49 3.70 -6.78 -0.11
C THR A 49 3.15 -8.19 0.12
N GLY A 50 3.91 -9.07 0.78
CA GLY A 50 3.47 -10.44 1.11
C GLY A 50 2.21 -10.48 1.97
N MET A 51 2.08 -9.57 2.95
CA MET A 51 0.93 -9.51 3.85
C MET A 51 -0.34 -9.00 3.15
N PHE A 52 -0.24 -7.92 2.37
CA PHE A 52 -1.42 -7.18 1.91
C PHE A 52 -1.78 -7.38 0.45
N GLN A 53 -0.84 -7.77 -0.43
CA GLN A 53 -1.08 -7.78 -1.88
C GLN A 53 -2.24 -8.71 -2.28
N LYS A 54 -2.31 -9.91 -1.69
CA LYS A 54 -3.37 -10.88 -2.01
C LYS A 54 -4.73 -10.36 -1.54
N GLN A 55 -4.81 -9.85 -0.32
CA GLN A 55 -6.04 -9.31 0.24
C GLN A 55 -6.52 -8.09 -0.56
N ALA A 56 -5.64 -7.12 -0.82
CA ALA A 56 -5.98 -5.93 -1.60
C ALA A 56 -6.42 -6.27 -3.04
N ARG A 57 -5.88 -7.35 -3.64
CA ARG A 57 -6.35 -7.86 -4.93
C ARG A 57 -7.76 -8.45 -4.82
N GLN A 58 -8.03 -9.21 -3.76
CA GLN A 58 -9.32 -9.84 -3.54
C GLN A 58 -10.41 -8.79 -3.26
N GLU A 59 -10.16 -7.85 -2.35
CA GLU A 59 -11.08 -6.75 -2.02
C GLU A 59 -11.47 -5.97 -3.28
N ARG A 60 -10.49 -5.57 -4.09
CA ARG A 60 -10.75 -4.88 -5.36
C ARG A 60 -11.56 -5.72 -6.35
N TYR A 61 -11.33 -7.02 -6.41
CA TYR A 61 -12.13 -7.93 -7.24
C TYR A 61 -13.58 -7.98 -6.72
N ASP A 62 -13.76 -8.12 -5.42
CA ASP A 62 -15.09 -8.22 -4.80
C ASP A 62 -15.86 -6.90 -4.94
N THR A 63 -15.23 -5.75 -4.72
CA THR A 63 -15.82 -4.43 -4.99
C THR A 63 -16.25 -4.30 -6.45
N MET A 64 -15.38 -4.66 -7.39
CA MET A 64 -15.72 -4.58 -8.82
C MET A 64 -16.88 -5.52 -9.18
N LYS A 65 -16.92 -6.71 -8.59
CA LYS A 65 -18.02 -7.64 -8.77
C LYS A 65 -19.34 -7.04 -8.27
N GLN A 66 -19.36 -6.44 -7.08
CA GLN A 66 -20.56 -5.76 -6.54
C GLN A 66 -21.03 -4.63 -7.47
N LEU A 67 -20.09 -3.82 -7.99
CA LEU A 67 -20.43 -2.73 -8.90
C LEU A 67 -21.02 -3.22 -10.22
N ILE A 68 -20.47 -4.28 -10.81
CA ILE A 68 -20.97 -4.88 -12.05
C ILE A 68 -22.34 -5.54 -11.82
N ASP A 69 -22.54 -6.17 -10.67
CA ASP A 69 -23.80 -6.81 -10.29
C ASP A 69 -24.89 -5.79 -9.93
N CYS A 70 -24.51 -4.55 -9.62
CA CYS A 70 -25.41 -3.44 -9.31
C CYS A 70 -26.17 -2.97 -10.57
N LYS A 71 -27.20 -3.72 -10.95
CA LYS A 71 -28.10 -3.37 -12.05
C LYS A 71 -29.25 -2.51 -11.54
N MET A 72 -29.34 -1.30 -12.08
CA MET A 72 -30.46 -0.40 -11.85
C MET A 72 -31.75 -1.04 -12.37
N GLN A 73 -32.80 -1.06 -11.54
CA GLN A 73 -34.10 -1.57 -11.96
C GLN A 73 -34.84 -0.54 -12.81
N GLU A 74 -35.63 -1.00 -13.78
CA GLU A 74 -36.42 -0.08 -14.61
C GLU A 74 -37.41 0.70 -13.74
N GLY A 75 -37.39 2.04 -13.85
CA GLY A 75 -38.19 2.93 -13.04
C GLY A 75 -37.63 3.27 -11.65
N SER A 76 -36.44 2.77 -11.27
CA SER A 76 -35.77 3.19 -10.03
C SER A 76 -35.09 4.56 -10.15
N SER A 77 -34.78 5.15 -9.00
CA SER A 77 -34.12 6.46 -8.93
C SER A 77 -32.62 6.31 -9.13
N VAL A 78 -32.10 6.90 -10.21
CA VAL A 78 -30.66 6.98 -10.50
C VAL A 78 -29.84 7.46 -9.29
N SER A 79 -30.36 8.44 -8.55
CA SER A 79 -29.65 8.97 -7.37
C SER A 79 -29.51 7.94 -6.25
N ALA A 80 -30.51 7.09 -6.03
CA ALA A 80 -30.47 6.03 -5.04
C ALA A 80 -29.51 4.90 -5.45
N ASP A 81 -29.52 4.54 -6.73
CA ASP A 81 -28.61 3.53 -7.28
C ASP A 81 -27.15 3.99 -7.23
N VAL A 82 -26.87 5.26 -7.57
CA VAL A 82 -25.52 5.84 -7.46
C VAL A 82 -25.03 5.89 -6.00
N LEU A 83 -25.91 6.23 -5.04
CA LEU A 83 -25.56 6.19 -3.62
C LEU A 83 -25.22 4.77 -3.16
N THR A 84 -25.92 3.76 -3.66
CA THR A 84 -25.63 2.35 -3.38
C THR A 84 -24.26 1.96 -3.94
N MET A 85 -23.98 2.33 -5.19
CA MET A 85 -22.66 2.09 -5.81
C MET A 85 -21.52 2.75 -5.04
N LYS A 86 -21.73 3.98 -4.57
CA LYS A 86 -20.76 4.70 -3.73
C LYS A 86 -20.43 3.94 -2.44
N GLY A 87 -21.43 3.31 -1.83
CA GLY A 87 -21.24 2.51 -0.61
C GLY A 87 -20.38 1.24 -0.77
N TYR A 88 -20.08 0.79 -1.99
CA TYR A 88 -19.12 -0.30 -2.21
C TYR A 88 -17.66 0.18 -2.33
N ILE A 89 -17.44 1.49 -2.46
CA ILE A 89 -16.13 2.11 -2.69
C ILE A 89 -15.64 2.84 -1.43
N ASP A 90 -16.57 3.49 -0.71
CA ASP A 90 -16.31 4.18 0.56
C ASP A 90 -16.05 3.20 1.73
#